data_AF-A0A6V7JR38-F1
#
_entry.id   AF-A0A6V7JR38-F1
#
_cell.length_a   1.000
_cell.length_b   1.000
_cell.length_c   1.000
_cell.angle_alpha   90.00
_cell.angle_beta   90.00
_cell.angle_gamma   90.00
#
_symmetry.space_group_name_H-M   'P 1'
#
loop_
_entity.id
_entity.type
_entity.pdbx_description
1 polymer ?
#
loop_
_entity_poly.entity_id
_entity_poly.type
_entity_poly.pdbx_seq_one_letter_code
_entity_poly.pdbx_strand_id
1 'polypeptide(L)' 'LDCEIDIQRTIQRVRSQRSGMVQTEAQYKFVYLAVLHYIETVSQRRQAEQ' A
#
# COMPACT_ATOMS: atom_id res chain seq x y z
N LEU A 1 -8.19 -2.15 -10.93
CA LEU A 1 -6.86 -1.57 -10.62
C LEU A 1 -5.93 -2.54 -11.30
N ASP A 2 -5.38 -2.13 -12.44
CA ASP A 2 -4.80 -3.11 -13.37
C ASP A 2 -3.29 -2.95 -13.34
N CYS A 3 -2.75 -3.00 -12.14
CA CYS A 3 -1.32 -2.90 -11.88
C CYS A 3 -0.89 -3.78 -10.71
N GLU A 4 0.38 -4.15 -10.72
CA GLU A 4 1.01 -4.88 -9.63
C GLU A 4 1.36 -3.94 -8.47
N ILE A 5 1.14 -4.41 -7.24
CA ILE A 5 1.46 -3.66 -6.02
C ILE A 5 2.48 -4.46 -5.21
N ASP A 6 3.75 -4.03 -5.28
CA ASP A 6 4.85 -4.60 -4.51
C ASP A 6 5.25 -3.68 -3.34
N ILE A 7 4.62 -3.91 -2.19
CA ILE A 7 4.85 -3.12 -0.97
C ILE A 7 6.28 -3.31 -0.44
N GLN A 8 6.81 -4.54 -0.49
CA GLN A 8 8.14 -4.85 0.04
C GLN A 8 9.23 -4.10 -0.72
N ARG A 9 9.24 -4.22 -2.06
CA ARG A 9 10.23 -3.55 -2.90
C ARG A 9 10.10 -2.04 -2.81
N THR A 10 8.88 -1.53 -2.68
CA THR A 10 8.65 -0.09 -2.50
C THR A 10 9.27 0.40 -1.19
N ILE A 11 9.06 -0.32 -0.07
CA ILE A 11 9.68 0.04 1.22
C ILE A 11 11.21 -0.04 1.16
N GLN A 12 11.77 -1.05 0.48
CA GLN A 12 13.22 -1.14 0.27
C GLN A 12 13.76 0.07 -0.51
N ARG A 13 13.07 0.50 -1.57
CA ARG A 13 13.44 1.70 -2.36
C ARG A 13 13.37 2.98 -1.52
N VAL A 14 12.34 3.14 -0.68
CA VAL A 14 12.22 4.33 0.17
C VAL A 14 13.32 4.34 1.23
N ARG A 15 13.66 3.18 1.81
CA ARG A 15 14.78 3.04 2.76
C ARG A 15 16.15 3.33 2.15
N SER A 16 16.35 3.05 0.86
CA SER A 16 17.60 3.40 0.17
C SER A 16 17.76 4.91 -0.05
N GLN A 17 16.65 5.66 -0.10
CA GLN A 17 16.68 7.13 -0.21
C GLN A 17 16.80 7.80 1.16
N ARG A 18 16.12 7.26 2.18
CA ARG A 18 16.17 7.75 3.56
C ARG A 18 16.10 6.58 4.53
N SER A 19 17.16 6.38 5.28
CA SER A 19 17.21 5.33 6.30
C SER A 19 16.12 5.53 7.37
N GLY A 20 15.68 4.43 7.96
CA GLY A 20 14.67 4.48 9.03
C GLY A 20 13.22 4.68 8.57
N MET A 21 12.91 4.52 7.27
CA MET A 21 11.53 4.52 6.79
C MET A 21 10.85 3.17 7.08
N VAL A 22 9.64 3.22 7.67
CA VAL A 22 8.83 2.06 8.10
C VAL A 22 9.63 1.12 8.99
N GLN A 23 9.79 1.44 10.27
CA GLN A 23 10.72 0.77 11.17
C GLN A 23 10.13 -0.44 11.89
N THR A 24 8.83 -0.41 12.16
CA THR A 24 8.17 -1.42 12.98
C THR A 24 7.30 -2.34 12.15
N GLU A 25 7.10 -3.57 12.64
CA GLU A 25 6.17 -4.52 12.05
C GLU A 25 4.74 -3.94 11.96
N ALA A 26 4.31 -3.22 13.00
CA ALA A 26 3.00 -2.57 13.02
C ALA A 26 2.83 -1.54 11.89
N GLN A 27 3.88 -0.75 11.59
CA GLN A 27 3.85 0.18 10.44
C GLN A 27 3.84 -0.58 9.11
N TYR A 28 4.63 -1.64 8.97
CA TYR A 28 4.64 -2.47 7.77
C TYR A 28 3.25 -3.07 7.51
N LYS A 29 2.62 -3.66 8.53
CA LYS A 29 1.25 -4.18 8.48
C LYS A 29 0.24 -3.09 8.14
N PHE A 30 0.39 -1.90 8.71
CA PHE A 30 -0.49 -0.77 8.42
C PHE A 30 -0.48 -0.39 6.94
N VAL A 31 0.69 -0.43 6.26
CA VAL A 31 0.76 -0.16 4.81
C VAL A 31 -0.10 -1.15 4.02
N TYR A 32 -0.06 -2.44 4.35
CA TYR A 32 -0.93 -3.45 3.70
C TYR A 32 -2.41 -3.15 3.93
N LEU A 33 -2.79 -2.84 5.16
CA LEU A 33 -4.18 -2.54 5.52
C LEU A 33 -4.70 -1.28 4.80
N ALA A 34 -3.88 -0.22 4.75
CA ALA A 34 -4.25 1.03 4.09
C ALA A 34 -4.41 0.84 2.57
N VAL A 35 -3.51 0.08 1.94
CA VAL A 35 -3.59 -0.22 0.51
C VAL A 35 -4.81 -1.10 0.20
N LEU A 36 -5.07 -2.14 1.00
CA LEU A 36 -6.26 -2.99 0.85
C LEU A 36 -7.54 -2.15 0.95
N HIS A 37 -7.65 -1.32 1.98
CA HIS A 37 -8.81 -0.45 2.18
C HIS A 37 -9.03 0.51 1.00
N TYR A 38 -7.95 1.06 0.43
CA TYR A 38 -8.03 1.89 -0.77
C TYR A 38 -8.57 1.10 -1.97
N ILE A 39 -8.05 -0.11 -2.22
CA ILE A 39 -8.51 -0.99 -3.31
C ILE A 39 -10.00 -1.29 -3.16
N GLU A 40 -10.44 -1.67 -1.97
CA GLU A 40 -11.85 -1.96 -1.67
C GLU A 40 -12.73 -0.74 -1.92
N THR A 41 -12.33 0.41 -1.38
CA THR A 41 -13.06 1.68 -1.52
C THR A 41 -13.21 2.09 -2.99
N VAL A 42 -12.13 2.00 -3.77
CA VAL A 42 -12.16 2.34 -5.20
C VAL A 42 -13.01 1.35 -5.99
N SER A 43 -12.93 0.06 -5.65
CA SER A 43 -13.70 -0.99 -6.33
C SER A 43 -15.21 -0.83 -6.07
N GLN A 44 -15.60 -0.55 -4.82
CA GLN A 44 -16.99 -0.28 -4.45
C GLN A 44 -17.53 0.97 -5.16
N ARG A 45 -16.75 2.05 -5.21
CA ARG A 45 -17.16 3.27 -5.94
C ARG A 45 -17.37 2.99 -7.43
N ARG A 46 -16.45 2.26 -8.07
CA ARG A 46 -16.59 1.88 -9.49
C ARG A 46 -17.82 1.02 -9.75
N GLN A 47 -18.18 0.12 -8.83
CA GLN A 47 -19.39 -0.70 -8.95
C GLN A 47 -20.67 0.13 -8.78
N ALA A 48 -20.66 1.14 -7.92
CA ALA A 48 -21.82 2.01 -7.71
C ALA A 48 -22.06 3.01 -8.88
N GLU A 49 -21.03 3.29 -9.68
CA GLU A 49 -21.09 4.15 -10.86
C GLU A 49 -21.49 3.39 -12.15
N GLN A 50 -21.49 2.05 -12.13
CA GLN A 50 -21.94 1.18 -13.23
C GLN A 50 -23.44 0.90 -13.14
#